data_AF-A0A3D5DKP4-F1
#
_entry.id   AF-A0A3D5DKP4-F1
#
_cell.length_a   1.000
_cell.length_b   1.000
_cell.length_c   1.000
_cell.angle_alpha   90.00
_cell.angle_beta   90.00
_cell.angle_gamma   90.00
#
_symmetry.space_group_name_H-M   'P 1'
#
loop_
_entity.id
_entity.type
_entity.pdbx_description
1 polymer ?
#
loop_
_entity_poly.entity_id
_entity_poly.type
_entity_poly.pdbx_seq_one_letter_code
_entity_poly.pdbx_strand_id
1 'polypeptide(L)'
;MGSTLLDLLEPGWRRHLASGEPAGTLDVEPEMLDAAALALGDLSRSEPPTALNRRWPACIVVAVAQVTARYDKNGKVWPAWFRATGSRATKRSTADWAEAFLGSLAALGVPAPAGDPLETVLAHAAVTASSLHEFLRLAGAGAPEQQLSELDPAVAALLRLRAGTGFVGRCRRLMELLTSGDESGAEDLASLSLPRRIVDAARTAAAAHPGPGGRRPLRLDPFGRGVLTRDADSDAGRGRDNARSWTAMSPVEVTDPADPLLAFDA
;
A
#
# COMPACT_ATOMS: atom_id res chain seq x y z
N MET A 1 -20.93 22.23 -12.70
CA MET A 1 -20.77 21.57 -11.39
C MET A 1 -19.37 20.98 -11.20
N GLY A 2 -18.79 20.31 -12.19
CA GLY A 2 -17.45 19.70 -12.07
C GLY A 2 -16.34 20.66 -11.62
N SER A 3 -16.27 21.88 -12.18
CA SER A 3 -15.25 22.87 -11.78
C SER A 3 -15.34 23.28 -10.30
N THR A 4 -16.54 23.49 -9.77
CA THR A 4 -16.76 23.85 -8.35
C THR A 4 -16.27 22.76 -7.40
N LEU A 5 -16.44 21.50 -7.75
CA LEU A 5 -15.90 20.39 -6.96
C LEU A 5 -14.37 20.45 -6.95
N LEU A 6 -13.74 20.64 -8.12
CA LEU A 6 -12.29 20.71 -8.22
C LEU A 6 -11.72 21.94 -7.48
N ASP A 7 -12.42 23.08 -7.51
CA ASP A 7 -12.06 24.28 -6.74
C ASP A 7 -12.04 24.02 -5.23
N LEU A 8 -12.95 23.17 -4.73
CA LEU A 8 -13.01 22.78 -3.32
C LEU A 8 -11.89 21.80 -2.92
N LEU A 9 -11.55 20.86 -3.81
CA LEU A 9 -10.56 19.81 -3.54
C LEU A 9 -9.12 20.30 -3.66
N GLU A 10 -8.86 21.17 -4.64
CA GLU A 10 -7.51 21.62 -5.01
C GLU A 10 -6.67 22.13 -3.82
N PRO A 11 -7.16 23.00 -2.92
CA PRO A 11 -6.34 23.49 -1.81
C PRO A 11 -5.91 22.41 -0.83
N GLY A 12 -6.79 21.44 -0.54
CA GLY A 12 -6.50 20.34 0.38
C GLY A 12 -5.46 19.38 -0.21
N TRP A 13 -5.68 18.99 -1.46
CA TRP A 13 -4.79 18.07 -2.17
C TRP A 13 -3.44 18.70 -2.47
N ARG A 14 -3.39 20.01 -2.74
CA ARG A 14 -2.14 20.77 -2.89
C ARG A 14 -1.30 20.73 -1.62
N ARG A 15 -1.91 20.91 -0.44
CA ARG A 15 -1.19 20.83 0.85
C ARG A 15 -0.58 19.45 1.07
N HIS A 16 -1.31 18.38 0.72
CA HIS A 16 -0.77 17.02 0.78
C HIS A 16 0.46 16.86 -0.10
N LEU A 17 0.37 17.22 -1.38
CA LEU A 17 1.50 17.08 -2.33
C LEU A 17 2.70 17.96 -1.95
N ALA A 18 2.45 19.14 -1.38
CA ALA A 18 3.52 20.02 -0.89
C ALA A 18 4.31 19.44 0.29
N SER A 19 3.77 18.45 1.01
CA SER A 19 4.51 17.71 2.04
C SER A 19 5.57 16.76 1.46
N GLY A 20 5.54 16.53 0.13
CA GLY A 20 6.44 15.60 -0.57
C GLY A 20 5.96 14.15 -0.54
N GLU A 21 4.81 13.88 0.07
CA GLU A 21 4.19 12.56 0.10
C GLU A 21 3.60 12.17 -1.27
N PRO A 22 3.68 10.89 -1.67
CA PRO A 22 3.04 10.40 -2.89
C PRO A 22 1.53 10.65 -2.86
N ALA A 23 0.92 10.83 -4.02
CA ALA A 23 -0.51 11.14 -4.09
C ALA A 23 -1.40 9.98 -3.59
N GLY A 24 -0.94 8.74 -3.77
CA GLY A 24 -1.58 7.52 -3.30
C GLY A 24 -1.60 7.39 -1.78
N THR A 25 -0.84 8.19 -1.03
CA THR A 25 -0.87 8.19 0.44
C THR A 25 -1.90 9.17 1.02
N LEU A 26 -2.64 9.88 0.17
CA LEU A 26 -3.79 10.65 0.60
C LEU A 26 -5.00 9.73 0.82
N ASP A 27 -5.72 9.92 1.92
CA ASP A 27 -6.99 9.22 2.14
C ASP A 27 -8.11 9.92 1.35
N VAL A 28 -8.64 9.25 0.34
CA VAL A 28 -9.68 9.78 -0.55
C VAL A 28 -10.83 8.79 -0.66
N GLU A 29 -12.02 9.24 -0.29
CA GLU A 29 -13.25 8.46 -0.43
C GLU A 29 -13.48 8.06 -1.91
N PRO A 30 -13.89 6.80 -2.20
CA PRO A 30 -14.12 6.33 -3.57
C PRO A 30 -15.02 7.24 -4.40
N GLU A 31 -16.14 7.66 -3.84
CA GLU A 31 -17.13 8.48 -4.52
C GLU A 31 -16.57 9.87 -4.87
N MET A 32 -15.71 10.41 -3.99
CA MET A 32 -15.03 11.69 -4.22
C MET A 32 -14.00 11.58 -5.34
N LEU A 33 -13.24 10.48 -5.36
CA LEU A 33 -12.26 10.21 -6.42
C LEU A 33 -12.95 10.04 -7.77
N ASP A 34 -14.01 9.25 -7.83
CA ASP A 34 -14.77 9.00 -9.05
C ASP A 34 -15.42 10.29 -9.56
N ALA A 35 -16.00 11.11 -8.67
CA ALA A 35 -16.55 12.41 -9.02
C ALA A 35 -15.49 13.39 -9.55
N ALA A 36 -14.29 13.42 -8.97
CA ALA A 36 -13.20 14.25 -9.44
C ALA A 36 -12.68 13.79 -10.81
N ALA A 37 -12.54 12.47 -11.03
CA ALA A 37 -12.15 11.91 -12.31
C ALA A 37 -13.18 12.21 -13.41
N LEU A 38 -14.48 12.04 -13.12
CA LEU A 38 -15.56 12.40 -14.05
C LEU A 38 -15.55 13.90 -14.36
N ALA A 39 -15.40 14.76 -13.35
CA ALA A 39 -15.33 16.22 -13.54
C ALA A 39 -14.16 16.64 -14.43
N LEU A 40 -12.97 16.07 -14.20
CA LEU A 40 -11.78 16.28 -15.04
C LEU A 40 -12.00 15.76 -16.47
N GLY A 41 -12.63 14.60 -16.61
CA GLY A 41 -13.04 14.03 -17.90
C GLY A 41 -13.94 14.95 -18.69
N ASP A 42 -15.01 15.44 -18.08
CA ASP A 42 -15.99 16.31 -18.74
C ASP A 42 -15.41 17.67 -19.13
N LEU A 43 -14.60 18.27 -18.26
CA LEU A 43 -13.87 19.51 -18.58
C LEU A 43 -12.87 19.31 -19.73
N SER A 44 -12.26 18.12 -19.81
CA SER A 44 -11.31 17.81 -20.89
C SER A 44 -11.94 17.73 -22.28
N ARG A 45 -13.27 17.69 -22.37
CA ARG A 45 -14.01 17.75 -23.64
C ARG A 45 -14.02 19.16 -24.25
N SER A 46 -13.92 20.20 -23.42
CA SER A 46 -13.93 21.61 -23.84
C SER A 46 -12.56 22.26 -23.82
N GLU A 47 -11.67 21.83 -22.92
CA GLU A 47 -10.31 22.37 -22.77
C GLU A 47 -9.30 21.22 -22.75
N PRO A 48 -8.10 21.35 -23.34
CA PRO A 48 -7.09 20.30 -23.25
C PRO A 48 -6.64 20.10 -21.79
N PRO A 49 -6.27 18.88 -21.37
CA PRO A 49 -5.76 18.60 -20.02
C PRO A 49 -4.61 19.53 -19.57
N THR A 50 -3.77 19.98 -20.52
CA THR A 50 -2.67 20.93 -20.28
C THR A 50 -3.12 22.36 -19.97
N ALA A 51 -4.38 22.72 -20.23
CA ALA A 51 -4.98 23.96 -19.74
C ALA A 51 -5.54 23.77 -18.32
N LEU A 52 -6.15 22.59 -18.06
CA LEU A 52 -6.71 22.25 -16.76
C LEU A 52 -5.65 22.26 -15.64
N ASN A 53 -4.41 21.83 -15.95
CA ASN A 53 -3.32 21.81 -14.98
C ASN A 53 -2.94 23.19 -14.42
N ARG A 54 -3.32 24.29 -15.09
CA ARG A 54 -3.06 25.64 -14.59
C ARG A 54 -4.01 26.04 -13.46
N ARG A 55 -5.20 25.42 -13.44
CA ARG A 55 -6.27 25.73 -12.48
C ARG A 55 -6.33 24.71 -11.35
N TRP A 56 -6.21 23.42 -11.69
CA TRP A 56 -6.35 22.32 -10.73
C TRP A 56 -5.21 21.29 -10.82
N PRO A 57 -3.94 21.69 -10.66
CA PRO A 57 -2.82 20.76 -10.78
C PRO A 57 -2.85 19.65 -9.70
N ALA A 58 -3.23 19.96 -8.46
CA ALA A 58 -3.30 18.93 -7.43
C ALA A 58 -4.43 17.93 -7.71
N CYS A 59 -5.56 18.40 -8.24
CA CYS A 59 -6.64 17.53 -8.72
C CYS A 59 -6.19 16.53 -9.78
N ILE A 60 -5.42 16.98 -10.76
CA ILE A 60 -4.90 16.07 -11.81
C ILE A 60 -3.96 15.03 -11.20
N VAL A 61 -2.99 15.45 -10.38
CA VAL A 61 -2.01 14.54 -9.79
C VAL A 61 -2.68 13.50 -8.89
N VAL A 62 -3.55 13.95 -7.98
CA VAL A 62 -4.23 13.04 -7.06
C VAL A 62 -5.18 12.11 -7.80
N ALA A 63 -6.02 12.62 -8.70
CA ALA A 63 -7.02 11.78 -9.37
C ALA A 63 -6.36 10.68 -10.22
N VAL A 64 -5.36 11.03 -11.05
CA VAL A 64 -4.69 10.05 -11.92
C VAL A 64 -3.93 9.00 -11.09
N ALA A 65 -3.19 9.42 -10.07
CA ALA A 65 -2.42 8.51 -9.23
C ALA A 65 -3.30 7.62 -8.35
N GLN A 66 -4.39 8.14 -7.79
CA GLN A 66 -5.32 7.37 -6.96
C GLN A 66 -6.18 6.41 -7.79
N VAL A 67 -6.61 6.81 -8.99
CA VAL A 67 -7.27 5.89 -9.95
C VAL A 67 -6.32 4.77 -10.34
N THR A 68 -5.04 5.08 -10.55
CA THR A 68 -4.00 4.07 -10.77
C THR A 68 -3.89 3.14 -9.57
N ALA A 69 -3.73 3.68 -8.36
CA ALA A 69 -3.58 2.88 -7.15
C ALA A 69 -4.77 1.93 -6.92
N ARG A 70 -6.00 2.34 -7.24
CA ARG A 70 -7.22 1.54 -7.00
C ARG A 70 -7.58 0.59 -8.13
N TYR A 71 -7.48 1.03 -9.38
CA TYR A 71 -8.13 0.37 -10.51
C TYR A 71 -7.16 -0.16 -11.55
N ASP A 72 -5.87 0.09 -11.36
CA ASP A 72 -4.86 -0.50 -12.21
C ASP A 72 -4.84 -2.03 -12.08
N LYS A 73 -4.63 -2.69 -13.22
CA LYS A 73 -4.39 -4.12 -13.31
C LYS A 73 -3.11 -4.31 -14.09
N ASN A 74 -1.99 -4.48 -13.38
CA ASN A 74 -0.66 -4.80 -13.92
C ASN A 74 -0.08 -3.69 -14.83
N GLY A 75 -0.02 -2.44 -14.38
CA GLY A 75 0.62 -1.32 -15.08
C GLY A 75 -0.21 -0.66 -16.20
N LYS A 76 -1.50 -1.01 -16.31
CA LYS A 76 -2.48 -0.45 -17.24
C LYS A 76 -3.15 0.83 -16.70
N VAL A 77 -2.31 1.82 -16.38
CA VAL A 77 -2.67 3.15 -15.88
C VAL A 77 -3.72 3.84 -16.76
N TRP A 78 -3.39 4.05 -18.04
CA TRP A 78 -4.22 4.86 -18.92
C TRP A 78 -5.61 4.25 -19.20
N PRO A 79 -5.75 2.94 -19.47
CA PRO A 79 -7.06 2.32 -19.55
C PRO A 79 -7.91 2.50 -18.28
N ALA A 80 -7.32 2.44 -17.08
CA ALA A 80 -8.05 2.69 -15.84
C ALA A 80 -8.50 4.15 -15.74
N TRP A 81 -7.61 5.09 -16.05
CA TRP A 81 -7.91 6.52 -16.11
C TRP A 81 -9.08 6.84 -17.04
N PHE A 82 -9.02 6.39 -18.29
CA PHE A 82 -10.08 6.68 -19.27
C PHE A 82 -11.44 6.06 -18.90
N ARG A 83 -11.45 4.90 -18.22
CA ARG A 83 -12.70 4.35 -17.66
C ARG A 83 -13.27 5.26 -16.57
N ALA A 84 -12.44 5.72 -15.64
CA ALA A 84 -12.86 6.58 -14.54
C ALA A 84 -13.37 7.95 -15.03
N THR A 85 -12.82 8.48 -16.12
CA THR A 85 -13.25 9.74 -16.72
C THR A 85 -14.41 9.61 -17.72
N GLY A 86 -14.95 8.40 -17.94
CA GLY A 86 -16.01 8.17 -18.92
C GLY A 86 -15.63 8.55 -20.36
N SER A 87 -14.33 8.44 -20.69
CA SER A 87 -13.75 8.91 -21.95
C SER A 87 -13.07 7.77 -22.71
N ARG A 88 -12.85 7.94 -24.02
CA ARG A 88 -12.17 6.93 -24.84
C ARG A 88 -10.67 7.21 -24.89
N ALA A 89 -9.87 6.18 -24.64
CA ALA A 89 -8.44 6.24 -24.79
C ALA A 89 -8.03 6.37 -26.28
N THR A 90 -7.21 7.37 -26.59
CA THR A 90 -6.48 7.51 -27.86
C THR A 90 -5.01 7.80 -27.56
N LYS A 91 -4.10 7.54 -28.52
CA LYS A 91 -2.68 7.85 -28.32
C LYS A 91 -2.45 9.32 -27.97
N ARG A 92 -3.19 10.23 -28.61
CA ARG A 92 -3.12 11.67 -28.34
C ARG A 92 -3.63 12.02 -26.95
N SER A 93 -4.83 11.58 -26.59
CA SER A 93 -5.40 11.87 -25.27
C SER A 93 -4.56 11.31 -24.13
N THR A 94 -3.92 10.15 -24.33
CA THR A 94 -2.97 9.60 -23.37
C THR A 94 -1.77 10.52 -23.18
N ALA A 95 -1.18 11.00 -24.28
CA ALA A 95 -0.06 11.95 -24.22
C ALA A 95 -0.47 13.27 -23.54
N ASP A 96 -1.64 13.81 -23.86
CA ASP A 96 -2.14 15.06 -23.28
C ASP A 96 -2.32 14.94 -21.75
N TRP A 97 -2.87 13.81 -21.26
CA TRP A 97 -3.02 13.56 -19.82
C TRP A 97 -1.67 13.30 -19.12
N ALA A 98 -0.75 12.59 -19.77
CA ALA A 98 0.61 12.39 -19.25
C ALA A 98 1.36 13.73 -19.11
N GLU A 99 1.28 14.58 -20.14
CA GLU A 99 1.86 15.92 -20.13
C GLU A 99 1.20 16.80 -19.06
N ALA A 100 -0.13 16.75 -18.93
CA ALA A 100 -0.84 17.49 -17.92
C ALA A 100 -0.44 17.06 -16.49
N PHE A 101 -0.23 15.76 -16.26
CA PHE A 101 0.23 15.23 -14.98
C PHE A 101 1.62 15.76 -14.61
N LEU A 102 2.58 15.68 -15.54
CA LEU A 102 3.94 16.19 -15.31
C LEU A 102 3.95 17.72 -15.15
N GLY A 103 3.19 18.44 -15.97
CA GLY A 103 3.03 19.88 -15.85
C GLY A 103 2.38 20.30 -14.52
N SER A 104 1.47 19.47 -13.99
CA SER A 104 0.87 19.69 -12.67
C SER A 104 1.87 19.52 -11.54
N LEU A 105 2.70 18.47 -11.57
CA LEU A 105 3.78 18.29 -10.60
C LEU A 105 4.74 19.47 -10.61
N ALA A 106 5.15 19.92 -11.81
CA ALA A 106 5.99 21.09 -11.97
C ALA A 106 5.35 22.37 -11.40
N ALA A 107 4.06 22.60 -11.67
CA ALA A 107 3.31 23.75 -11.13
C ALA A 107 3.17 23.72 -9.60
N LEU A 108 3.26 22.53 -8.99
CA LEU A 108 3.23 22.33 -7.53
C LEU A 108 4.62 22.36 -6.90
N GLY A 109 5.70 22.49 -7.69
CA GLY A 109 7.08 22.40 -7.21
C GLY A 109 7.47 21.00 -6.74
N VAL A 110 6.72 19.97 -7.14
CA VAL A 110 7.02 18.56 -6.83
C VAL A 110 7.97 18.04 -7.90
N PRO A 111 9.21 17.66 -7.54
CA PRO A 111 10.17 17.16 -8.52
C PRO A 111 9.65 15.84 -9.09
N ALA A 112 9.47 15.78 -10.40
CA ALA A 112 9.22 14.51 -11.07
C ALA A 112 10.47 13.62 -10.92
N PRO A 113 10.33 12.33 -10.55
CA PRO A 113 11.44 11.40 -10.64
C PRO A 113 11.96 11.37 -12.08
N ALA A 114 13.28 11.22 -12.25
CA ALA A 114 13.86 11.03 -13.57
C ALA A 114 13.29 9.73 -14.17
N GLY A 115 12.52 9.82 -15.26
CA GLY A 115 11.86 8.65 -15.82
C GLY A 115 10.76 8.98 -16.82
N ASP A 116 10.11 7.93 -17.33
CA ASP A 116 8.95 8.00 -18.21
C ASP A 116 7.73 8.60 -17.45
N PRO A 117 6.87 9.43 -18.08
CA PRO A 117 5.61 9.87 -17.48
C PRO A 117 4.81 8.76 -16.78
N LEU A 118 4.78 7.54 -17.35
CA LEU A 118 4.12 6.40 -16.73
C LEU A 118 4.74 6.02 -15.38
N GLU A 119 6.07 5.96 -15.32
CA GLU A 119 6.82 5.66 -14.10
C GLU A 119 6.55 6.72 -13.02
N THR A 120 6.44 7.99 -13.41
CA THR A 120 6.11 9.09 -12.51
C THR A 120 4.69 8.94 -11.93
N VAL A 121 3.70 8.57 -12.75
CA VAL A 121 2.34 8.26 -12.26
C VAL A 121 2.36 7.08 -11.28
N LEU A 122 3.07 6.01 -11.63
CA LEU A 122 3.20 4.82 -10.80
C LEU A 122 3.87 5.13 -9.45
N ALA A 123 4.94 5.93 -9.44
CA ALA A 123 5.58 6.39 -8.21
C ALA A 123 4.60 7.13 -7.28
N HIS A 124 3.77 8.00 -7.86
CA HIS A 124 2.76 8.72 -7.11
C HIS A 124 1.55 7.87 -6.71
N ALA A 125 1.28 6.75 -7.38
CA ALA A 125 0.28 5.77 -6.95
C ALA A 125 0.70 5.01 -5.68
N ALA A 126 2.00 5.00 -5.37
CA ALA A 126 2.67 4.31 -4.27
C ALA A 126 2.63 2.77 -4.39
N VAL A 127 1.47 2.16 -4.14
CA VAL A 127 1.27 0.71 -4.23
C VAL A 127 -0.10 0.47 -4.84
N THR A 128 -0.18 -0.40 -5.85
CA THR A 128 -1.45 -0.74 -6.51
C THR A 128 -2.25 -1.73 -5.67
N ALA A 129 -3.58 -1.72 -5.82
CA ALA A 129 -4.47 -2.64 -5.11
C ALA A 129 -4.14 -4.11 -5.40
N SER A 130 -3.66 -4.43 -6.61
CA SER A 130 -3.28 -5.81 -6.98
C SER A 130 -2.07 -6.34 -6.21
N SER A 131 -1.13 -5.49 -5.83
CA SER A 131 0.11 -5.90 -5.13
C SER A 131 0.10 -5.55 -3.64
N LEU A 132 -0.87 -4.75 -3.18
CA LEU A 132 -0.89 -4.21 -1.81
C LEU A 132 -0.82 -5.29 -0.72
N HIS A 133 -1.58 -6.37 -0.86
CA HIS A 133 -1.60 -7.43 0.15
C HIS A 133 -0.24 -8.11 0.30
N GLU A 134 0.36 -8.47 -0.84
CA GLU A 134 1.67 -9.13 -0.90
C GLU A 134 2.80 -8.19 -0.46
N PHE A 135 2.72 -6.91 -0.86
CA PHE A 135 3.63 -5.86 -0.40
C PHE A 135 3.60 -5.74 1.14
N LEU A 136 2.41 -5.71 1.75
CA LEU A 136 2.27 -5.61 3.20
C LEU A 136 2.79 -6.87 3.91
N ARG A 137 2.54 -8.06 3.35
CA ARG A 137 3.08 -9.32 3.86
C ARG A 137 4.61 -9.29 3.90
N LEU A 138 5.24 -8.91 2.79
CA LEU A 138 6.70 -8.84 2.68
C LEU A 138 7.30 -7.71 3.53
N ALA A 139 6.67 -6.54 3.56
CA ALA A 139 7.08 -5.45 4.44
C ALA A 139 7.05 -5.89 5.91
N GLY A 140 5.97 -6.54 6.35
CA GLY A 140 5.84 -7.08 7.71
C GLY A 140 6.87 -8.17 8.04
N ALA A 141 7.30 -8.95 7.05
CA ALA A 141 8.38 -9.93 7.20
C ALA A 141 9.79 -9.30 7.19
N GLY A 142 9.91 -7.98 7.05
CA GLY A 142 11.19 -7.29 6.99
C GLY A 142 11.94 -7.48 5.66
N ALA A 143 11.23 -7.79 4.58
CA ALA A 143 11.84 -7.97 3.26
C ALA A 143 12.63 -6.71 2.84
N PRO A 144 13.81 -6.86 2.22
CA PRO A 144 14.60 -5.73 1.75
C PRO A 144 13.89 -5.00 0.60
N GLU A 145 14.18 -3.72 0.42
CA GLU A 145 13.58 -2.86 -0.60
C GLU A 145 13.76 -3.42 -2.02
N GLN A 146 14.86 -4.12 -2.27
CA GLN A 146 15.11 -4.82 -3.55
C GLN A 146 13.99 -5.82 -3.86
N GLN A 147 13.62 -6.65 -2.89
CA GLN A 147 12.56 -7.65 -3.04
C GLN A 147 11.18 -6.98 -3.17
N LEU A 148 10.94 -5.88 -2.44
CA LEU A 148 9.70 -5.11 -2.58
C LEU A 148 9.57 -4.51 -3.98
N SER A 149 10.68 -4.04 -4.57
CA SER A 149 10.69 -3.44 -5.90
C SER A 149 10.33 -4.42 -7.03
N GLU A 150 10.54 -5.72 -6.81
CA GLU A 150 10.23 -6.77 -7.78
C GLU A 150 8.74 -7.12 -7.83
N LEU A 151 7.95 -6.69 -6.84
CA LEU A 151 6.53 -7.00 -6.76
C LEU A 151 5.68 -6.24 -7.78
N ASP A 152 5.96 -4.96 -7.93
CA ASP A 152 5.11 -4.04 -8.66
C ASP A 152 5.93 -2.86 -9.18
N PRO A 153 5.76 -2.48 -10.46
CA PRO A 153 6.40 -1.29 -11.02
C PRO A 153 6.15 0.00 -10.23
N ALA A 154 4.98 0.16 -9.61
CA ALA A 154 4.67 1.27 -8.72
C ALA A 154 5.52 1.26 -7.45
N VAL A 155 5.80 0.09 -6.87
CA VAL A 155 6.69 -0.02 -5.71
C VAL A 155 8.13 0.31 -6.11
N ALA A 156 8.60 -0.22 -7.26
CA ALA A 156 9.91 0.12 -7.78
C ALA A 156 10.07 1.62 -8.05
N ALA A 157 9.05 2.26 -8.64
CA ALA A 157 9.04 3.69 -8.91
C ALA A 157 8.94 4.52 -7.61
N LEU A 158 8.12 4.10 -6.65
CA LEU A 158 7.97 4.72 -5.34
C LEU A 158 9.30 4.75 -4.57
N LEU A 159 10.05 3.65 -4.57
CA LEU A 159 11.33 3.55 -3.84
C LEU A 159 12.41 4.52 -4.37
N ARG A 160 12.24 5.06 -5.58
CA ARG A 160 13.11 6.11 -6.14
C ARG A 160 12.71 7.51 -5.67
N LEU A 161 11.50 7.68 -5.12
CA LEU A 161 11.10 8.93 -4.48
C LEU A 161 11.77 9.06 -3.11
N ARG A 162 12.12 10.28 -2.74
CA ARG A 162 12.67 10.60 -1.40
C ARG A 162 11.77 10.11 -0.27
N ALA A 163 10.45 10.18 -0.44
CA ALA A 163 9.46 9.75 0.55
C ALA A 163 9.20 8.22 0.54
N GLY A 164 9.70 7.49 -0.46
CA GLY A 164 9.37 6.07 -0.67
C GLY A 164 9.81 5.17 0.48
N THR A 165 11.05 5.32 0.96
CA THR A 165 11.56 4.54 2.09
C THR A 165 10.83 4.84 3.39
N GLY A 166 10.46 6.10 3.62
CA GLY A 166 9.64 6.52 4.76
C GLY A 166 8.26 5.86 4.75
N PHE A 167 7.60 5.81 3.58
CA PHE A 167 6.33 5.12 3.42
C PHE A 167 6.45 3.61 3.73
N VAL A 168 7.47 2.93 3.20
CA VAL A 168 7.72 1.51 3.51
C VAL A 168 7.91 1.32 5.01
N GLY A 169 8.71 2.18 5.67
CA GLY A 169 8.92 2.14 7.12
C GLY A 169 7.61 2.23 7.92
N ARG A 170 6.69 3.11 7.52
CA ARG A 170 5.35 3.22 8.16
C ARG A 170 4.51 1.96 7.95
N CYS A 171 4.56 1.35 6.76
CA CYS A 171 3.90 0.08 6.48
C CYS A 171 4.50 -1.09 7.29
N ARG A 172 5.82 -1.16 7.44
CA ARG A 172 6.49 -2.15 8.32
C ARG A 172 6.01 -1.99 9.76
N ARG A 173 6.03 -0.76 10.28
CA ARG A 173 5.57 -0.46 11.63
C ARG A 173 4.10 -0.80 11.85
N LEU A 174 3.24 -0.55 10.87
CA LEU A 174 1.84 -0.95 10.89
C LEU A 174 1.70 -2.47 11.06
N MET A 175 2.44 -3.26 10.26
CA MET A 175 2.39 -4.72 10.34
C MET A 175 2.94 -5.25 11.68
N GLU A 176 3.99 -4.64 12.22
CA GLU A 176 4.51 -4.96 13.56
C GLU A 176 3.43 -4.74 14.63
N LEU A 177 2.76 -3.59 14.63
CA LEU A 177 1.70 -3.28 15.60
C LEU A 177 0.56 -4.29 15.51
N LEU A 178 0.07 -4.58 14.30
CA LEU A 178 -1.04 -5.52 14.08
C LEU A 178 -0.71 -6.97 14.45
N THR A 179 0.56 -7.37 14.36
CA THR A 179 0.99 -8.74 14.66
C THR A 179 1.48 -8.93 16.09
N SER A 180 1.82 -7.85 16.79
CA SER A 180 2.30 -7.88 18.18
C SER A 180 1.20 -8.16 19.22
N GLY A 181 -0.07 -8.03 18.86
CA GLY A 181 -1.21 -8.35 19.73
C GLY A 181 -1.43 -7.36 20.89
N ASP A 182 -0.75 -6.22 20.91
CA ASP A 182 -0.91 -5.21 21.95
C ASP A 182 -2.19 -4.38 21.73
N GLU A 183 -3.19 -4.56 22.60
CA GLU A 183 -4.47 -3.85 22.54
C GLU A 183 -4.34 -2.34 22.75
N SER A 184 -3.19 -1.85 23.23
CA SER A 184 -2.92 -0.42 23.43
C SER A 184 -2.54 0.34 22.14
N GLY A 185 -2.49 -0.32 20.98
CA GLY A 185 -1.93 0.23 19.74
C GLY A 185 -2.80 1.22 18.94
N ALA A 186 -4.01 1.56 19.38
CA ALA A 186 -4.91 2.43 18.60
C ALA A 186 -4.36 3.86 18.39
N GLU A 187 -3.70 4.43 19.41
CA GLU A 187 -3.06 5.75 19.34
C GLU A 187 -1.80 5.70 18.45
N ASP A 188 -1.04 4.61 18.54
CA ASP A 188 0.13 4.35 17.71
C ASP A 188 -0.24 4.19 16.22
N LEU A 189 -1.37 3.56 15.91
CA LEU A 189 -1.86 3.42 14.53
C LEU A 189 -2.20 4.78 13.89
N ALA A 190 -2.83 5.69 14.64
CA ALA A 190 -3.18 7.02 14.13
C ALA A 190 -1.92 7.84 13.81
N SER A 191 -0.83 7.64 14.56
CA SER A 191 0.44 8.34 14.33
C SER A 191 1.09 8.00 12.99
N LEU A 192 0.81 6.82 12.43
CA LEU A 192 1.42 6.36 11.17
C LEU A 192 0.91 7.11 9.95
N SER A 193 -0.19 7.87 10.05
CA SER A 193 -0.73 8.69 8.96
C SER A 193 -0.85 7.92 7.63
N LEU A 194 -1.31 6.67 7.70
CA LEU A 194 -1.49 5.80 6.55
C LEU A 194 -2.94 5.87 6.05
N PRO A 195 -3.17 5.80 4.73
CA PRO A 195 -4.53 5.74 4.17
C PRO A 195 -5.33 4.57 4.71
N ARG A 196 -6.65 4.72 4.81
CA ARG A 196 -7.55 3.68 5.27
C ARG A 196 -7.42 2.40 4.45
N ARG A 197 -7.23 2.51 3.13
CA ARG A 197 -7.01 1.35 2.23
C ARG A 197 -5.80 0.50 2.64
N ILE A 198 -4.74 1.13 3.15
CA ILE A 198 -3.52 0.43 3.58
C ILE A 198 -3.78 -0.23 4.93
N VAL A 199 -4.42 0.47 5.86
CA VAL A 199 -4.78 -0.05 7.18
C VAL A 199 -5.72 -1.26 7.07
N ASP A 200 -6.77 -1.16 6.26
CA ASP A 200 -7.73 -2.24 6.05
C ASP A 200 -7.06 -3.45 5.39
N ALA A 201 -6.23 -3.24 4.36
CA ALA A 201 -5.48 -4.32 3.72
C ALA A 201 -4.47 -4.98 4.68
N ALA A 202 -3.83 -4.20 5.56
CA ALA A 202 -2.88 -4.70 6.54
C ALA A 202 -3.58 -5.54 7.61
N ARG A 203 -4.77 -5.14 8.06
CA ARG A 203 -5.59 -5.96 8.97
C ARG A 203 -5.96 -7.29 8.33
N THR A 204 -6.35 -7.29 7.05
CA THR A 204 -6.62 -8.53 6.31
C THR A 204 -5.36 -9.39 6.17
N ALA A 205 -4.20 -8.80 5.87
CA ALA A 205 -2.93 -9.51 5.74
C ALA A 205 -2.45 -10.11 7.08
N ALA A 206 -2.54 -9.34 8.16
CA ALA A 206 -2.19 -9.80 9.51
C ALA A 206 -3.12 -10.91 10.01
N ALA A 207 -4.42 -10.83 9.68
CA ALA A 207 -5.38 -11.90 10.02
C ALA A 207 -5.10 -13.21 9.25
N ALA A 208 -4.64 -13.11 7.99
CA ALA A 208 -4.28 -14.28 7.18
C ALA A 208 -2.97 -14.94 7.63
N HIS A 209 -2.03 -14.15 8.19
CA HIS A 209 -0.74 -14.62 8.68
C HIS A 209 -0.48 -14.03 10.07
N PRO A 210 -1.13 -14.57 11.13
CA PRO A 210 -0.83 -14.13 12.49
C PRO A 210 0.68 -14.27 12.69
N GLY A 211 1.29 -13.22 13.25
CA GLY A 211 2.74 -13.12 13.39
C GLY A 211 3.35 -14.33 14.12
N PRO A 212 4.68 -14.42 14.21
CA PRO A 212 5.36 -15.53 14.90
C PRO A 212 4.91 -15.73 16.36
N GLY A 213 4.26 -14.74 16.98
CA GLY A 213 3.62 -14.85 18.30
C GLY A 213 2.25 -15.58 18.32
N GLY A 214 1.60 -15.77 17.19
CA GLY A 214 0.31 -16.48 17.06
C GLY A 214 0.43 -17.93 16.60
N ARG A 215 1.59 -18.34 16.06
CA ARG A 215 1.88 -19.74 15.75
C ARG A 215 2.53 -20.39 16.96
N ARG A 216 1.86 -21.40 17.54
CA ARG A 216 2.40 -22.18 18.66
C ARG A 216 3.79 -22.73 18.27
N PRO A 217 4.83 -22.53 19.08
CA PRO A 217 6.15 -23.10 18.83
C PRO A 217 6.05 -24.60 18.52
N LEU A 218 6.73 -25.05 17.46
CA LEU A 218 6.79 -26.45 17.07
C LEU A 218 8.20 -27.01 17.27
N ARG A 219 8.30 -28.26 17.72
CA ARG A 219 9.56 -28.99 17.79
C ARG A 219 9.34 -30.46 17.45
N LEU A 220 10.35 -31.12 16.90
CA LEU A 220 10.32 -32.59 16.76
C LEU A 220 10.38 -33.26 18.14
N ASP A 221 9.53 -34.26 18.33
CA ASP A 221 9.62 -35.16 19.48
C ASP A 221 10.98 -35.87 19.47
N PRO A 222 11.76 -35.83 20.56
CA PRO A 222 13.12 -36.38 20.60
C PRO A 222 13.16 -37.91 20.44
N PHE A 223 12.02 -38.60 20.57
CA PHE A 223 11.88 -40.04 20.37
C PHE A 223 11.21 -40.37 19.03
N GLY A 224 11.09 -39.40 18.12
CA GLY A 224 10.60 -39.61 16.75
C GLY A 224 9.09 -39.85 16.63
N ARG A 225 8.30 -39.45 17.64
CA ARG A 225 6.85 -39.73 17.69
C ARG A 225 5.97 -38.71 16.98
N GLY A 226 6.54 -37.61 16.49
CA GLY A 226 5.79 -36.58 15.76
C GLY A 226 6.27 -35.16 16.07
N VAL A 227 5.36 -34.20 15.89
CA VAL A 227 5.59 -32.77 16.17
C VAL A 227 4.95 -32.43 17.51
N LEU A 228 5.69 -31.71 18.34
CA LEU A 228 5.24 -31.17 19.62
C LEU A 228 4.87 -29.70 19.45
N THR A 229 3.83 -29.26 20.14
CA THR A 229 3.40 -27.87 20.22
C THR A 229 3.43 -27.38 21.65
N ARG A 230 3.42 -26.06 21.81
CA ARG A 230 3.36 -25.40 23.12
C ARG A 230 2.06 -24.63 23.25
N ASP A 231 1.34 -24.88 24.34
CA ASP A 231 0.11 -24.15 24.65
C ASP A 231 0.39 -22.66 24.89
N ALA A 232 -0.49 -21.80 24.37
CA ALA A 232 -0.33 -20.35 24.38
C ALA A 232 -0.66 -19.69 25.73
N ASP A 233 -1.18 -20.45 26.70
CA ASP A 233 -1.53 -19.92 28.02
C ASP A 233 -0.78 -20.63 29.16
N SER A 234 0.15 -19.90 29.76
CA SER A 234 0.34 -19.91 31.22
C SER A 234 1.10 -18.65 31.57
N ASP A 235 0.30 -17.62 31.83
CA ASP A 235 0.70 -16.42 32.56
C ASP A 235 1.19 -16.85 33.95
N ALA A 236 2.51 -17.03 34.08
CA ALA A 236 3.16 -17.33 35.35
C ALA A 236 4.61 -16.82 35.32
N GLY A 237 4.78 -15.62 35.88
CA GLY A 237 5.85 -15.27 36.82
C GLY A 237 7.30 -15.61 36.46
N ARG A 238 8.13 -14.56 36.42
CA ARG A 238 9.60 -14.63 36.55
C ARG A 238 10.05 -15.71 37.54
N GLY A 239 10.83 -16.67 37.05
CA GLY A 239 11.77 -17.46 37.85
C GLY A 239 11.55 -18.97 37.81
N ARG A 240 12.62 -19.68 37.39
CA ARG A 240 12.87 -21.14 37.38
C ARG A 240 12.59 -21.89 36.09
N ASP A 241 13.66 -22.57 35.65
CA ASP A 241 13.67 -23.70 34.74
C ASP A 241 12.68 -24.77 35.18
N ASN A 242 11.48 -24.75 34.60
CA ASN A 242 10.58 -25.89 34.63
C ASN A 242 10.37 -26.33 33.19
N ALA A 243 10.56 -27.63 32.94
CA ALA A 243 10.21 -28.31 31.71
C ALA A 243 8.77 -27.97 31.34
N ARG A 244 8.61 -27.00 30.42
CA ARG A 244 7.31 -26.47 30.00
C ARG A 244 6.61 -27.54 29.16
N SER A 245 5.31 -27.73 29.40
CA SER A 245 4.51 -28.82 28.82
C SER A 245 4.41 -28.70 27.30
N TRP A 246 5.20 -29.52 26.63
CA TRP A 246 5.06 -29.76 25.19
C TRP A 246 4.03 -30.87 24.99
N THR A 247 3.02 -30.61 24.16
CA THR A 247 1.96 -31.56 23.85
C THR A 247 2.12 -32.09 22.43
N ALA A 248 1.88 -33.39 22.25
CA ALA A 248 1.94 -34.00 20.93
C ALA A 248 0.80 -33.48 20.05
N MET A 249 1.14 -33.01 18.85
CA MET A 249 0.19 -32.56 17.85
C MET A 249 -0.21 -33.73 16.96
N SER A 250 -1.50 -33.86 16.69
CA SER A 250 -2.02 -34.90 15.79
C SER A 250 -1.62 -34.61 14.33
N PRO A 251 -1.30 -35.61 13.49
CA PRO A 251 -0.93 -35.39 12.09
C PRO A 251 -1.95 -34.60 11.25
N VAL A 252 -3.22 -34.60 11.67
CA VAL A 252 -4.31 -33.87 11.00
C VAL A 252 -4.32 -32.38 11.35
N GLU A 253 -3.71 -32.00 12.48
CA GLU A 253 -3.55 -30.61 12.93
C GLU A 253 -2.33 -29.93 12.29
N VAL A 254 -1.42 -30.72 11.70
CA VAL A 254 -0.29 -30.24 10.89
C VAL A 254 -0.77 -29.94 9.47
N THR A 255 -1.58 -28.91 9.29
CA THR A 255 -2.09 -28.51 7.96
C THR A 255 -1.80 -27.05 7.66
N ASP A 256 -0.58 -26.78 7.17
CA ASP A 256 -0.33 -25.78 6.12
C ASP A 256 1.05 -26.04 5.45
N PRO A 257 1.13 -26.39 4.15
CA PRO A 257 2.38 -26.83 3.51
C PRO A 257 3.26 -25.69 2.94
N ALA A 258 3.08 -24.44 3.39
CA ALA A 258 3.68 -23.30 2.69
C ALA A 258 5.13 -22.93 3.05
N ASP A 259 5.79 -23.55 4.04
CA ASP A 259 7.24 -23.35 4.28
C ASP A 259 7.84 -24.49 5.14
N PRO A 260 9.13 -24.86 5.00
CA PRO A 260 9.72 -25.98 5.73
C PRO A 260 9.86 -25.66 7.23
N LEU A 261 9.01 -26.29 8.04
CA LEU A 261 8.87 -26.17 9.50
C LEU A 261 9.98 -26.87 10.31
N LEU A 262 11.26 -26.62 10.02
CA LEU A 262 12.35 -27.21 10.80
C LEU A 262 13.42 -26.18 11.15
N ALA A 263 13.28 -25.56 12.33
CA ALA A 263 14.42 -24.95 13.02
C ALA A 263 15.13 -26.05 13.81
N PHE A 264 16.38 -26.34 13.45
CA PHE A 264 17.28 -27.15 14.26
C PHE A 264 18.07 -26.20 15.17
N ASP A 265 17.72 -26.15 16.45
CA ASP A 265 18.63 -25.57 17.45
C ASP A 265 19.79 -26.55 17.69
N ALA A 266 21.01 -26.04 17.57
CA ALA A 266 22.27 -26.74 17.85
C ALA A 266 22.56 -26.80 19.36
#